data_AF-A0AAV9PBH6-F1
#
_entry.id   AF-A0AAV9PBH6-F1
#
_cell.length_a   1.000
_cell.length_b   1.000
_cell.length_c   1.000
_cell.angle_alpha   90.00
_cell.angle_beta   90.00
_cell.angle_gamma   90.00
#
_symmetry.space_group_name_H-M   'P 1'
#
loop_
_entity.id
_entity.type
_entity.pdbx_description
1 polymer ?
#
loop_
_entity_poly.entity_id
_entity_poly.type
_entity_poly.pdbx_seq_one_letter_code
_entity_poly.pdbx_strand_id
1 'polypeptide(L)'
;MTKVFDCISEGESPKICADAVSSKGGVISYLLPAKHDRQEVENKHTLAYTVTGESFKFGPNEVPAKPEDFEFAKKFSEISTKLLASSQVSVHPPKVGKDGLKGVIQGLDDLKQGKVSGVKLVYKVSETP
;
A
#
# COMPACT_ATOMS: atom_id res chain seq x y z
N MET A 1 4.97 -20.81 -6.09
CA MET A 1 3.72 -20.08 -6.42
C MET A 1 3.93 -19.27 -7.70
N THR A 2 2.90 -18.83 -8.44
CA THR A 2 3.08 -18.01 -9.67
C THR A 2 2.74 -16.52 -9.48
N LYS A 3 2.14 -16.16 -8.35
CA LYS A 3 1.82 -14.78 -7.96
C LYS A 3 2.26 -14.58 -6.52
N VAL A 4 3.04 -13.53 -6.28
CA VAL A 4 3.51 -13.13 -4.94
C VAL A 4 3.29 -11.63 -4.78
N PHE A 5 2.87 -11.21 -3.60
CA PHE A 5 2.64 -9.81 -3.26
C PHE A 5 3.48 -9.45 -2.03
N ASP A 6 4.45 -8.56 -2.21
CA ASP A 6 5.38 -8.13 -1.18
C ASP A 6 4.91 -6.79 -0.58
N CYS A 7 4.45 -6.85 0.67
CA CYS A 7 3.99 -5.68 1.42
C CYS A 7 5.08 -4.99 2.25
N ILE A 8 6.34 -5.45 2.17
CA ILE A 8 7.49 -4.92 2.91
C ILE A 8 8.46 -4.25 1.95
N SER A 9 8.87 -4.94 0.88
CA SER A 9 9.75 -4.43 -0.18
C SER A 9 11.10 -3.86 0.32
N GLU A 10 11.57 -4.35 1.46
CA GLU A 10 12.78 -3.89 2.17
C GLU A 10 13.54 -5.08 2.76
N GLY A 11 14.85 -4.91 2.98
CA GLY A 11 15.71 -5.96 3.53
C GLY A 11 15.66 -7.25 2.71
N GLU A 12 15.40 -8.37 3.38
CA GLU A 12 15.35 -9.70 2.75
C GLU A 12 14.00 -10.01 2.07
N SER A 13 12.99 -9.15 2.17
CA SER A 13 11.66 -9.47 1.63
C SER A 13 11.65 -9.77 0.13
N PRO A 14 12.38 -9.03 -0.75
CA PRO A 14 12.39 -9.33 -2.18
C PRO A 14 13.02 -10.69 -2.49
N LYS A 15 14.07 -11.06 -1.73
CA LYS A 15 14.71 -12.37 -1.85
C LYS A 15 13.75 -13.49 -1.44
N ILE A 16 13.09 -13.35 -0.29
CA ILE A 16 12.09 -14.32 0.20
C ILE A 16 10.98 -14.51 -0.85
N CYS A 17 10.48 -13.40 -1.42
CA CYS A 17 9.46 -13.44 -2.46
C CYS A 17 9.96 -14.12 -3.74
N ALA A 18 11.17 -13.82 -4.20
CA ALA A 18 11.77 -14.45 -5.38
C ALA A 18 11.99 -15.95 -5.21
N ASP A 19 12.44 -16.38 -4.03
CA ASP A 19 12.66 -17.79 -3.70
C ASP A 19 11.33 -18.57 -3.60
N ALA A 20 10.22 -17.91 -3.25
CA ALA A 20 8.88 -18.53 -3.18
C ALA A 20 8.18 -18.71 -4.55
N VAL A 21 8.64 -18.00 -5.59
CA VAL A 21 8.08 -18.11 -6.94
C VAL A 21 8.52 -19.43 -7.60
N SER A 22 7.62 -20.05 -8.36
CA SER A 22 7.86 -21.26 -9.12
C SER A 22 9.12 -21.15 -9.99
N SER A 23 9.89 -22.24 -10.13
CA SER A 23 11.03 -22.30 -11.05
C SER A 23 10.65 -22.04 -12.52
N LYS A 24 9.37 -22.21 -12.87
CA LYS A 24 8.83 -21.89 -14.22
C LYS A 24 8.49 -20.40 -14.42
N GLY A 25 8.76 -19.55 -13.42
CA GLY A 25 8.44 -18.13 -13.45
C GLY A 25 7.11 -17.75 -12.80
N GLY A 26 6.75 -16.48 -12.94
CA GLY A 26 5.57 -15.88 -12.31
C GLY A 26 5.64 -14.37 -12.27
N VAL A 27 4.89 -13.76 -11.34
CA VAL A 27 4.89 -12.32 -11.10
C VAL A 27 5.06 -12.03 -9.61
N ILE A 28 5.89 -11.04 -9.31
CA ILE A 28 5.96 -10.42 -7.99
C ILE A 28 5.48 -8.98 -8.13
N SER A 29 4.54 -8.58 -7.27
CA SER A 29 4.13 -7.19 -7.14
C SER A 29 4.61 -6.65 -5.81
N TYR A 30 5.38 -5.56 -5.85
CA TYR A 30 5.95 -4.88 -4.69
C TYR A 30 5.15 -3.62 -4.34
N LEU A 31 4.98 -3.34 -3.04
CA LEU A 31 4.39 -2.07 -2.58
C LEU A 31 5.38 -0.89 -2.65
N LEU A 32 6.68 -1.15 -2.54
CA LEU A 32 7.73 -0.16 -2.79
C LEU A 32 8.63 -0.64 -3.95
N PRO A 33 9.32 0.25 -4.67
CA PRO A 33 10.25 -0.16 -5.71
C PRO A 33 11.34 -1.11 -5.17
N ALA A 34 11.32 -2.37 -5.61
CA ALA A 34 12.29 -3.40 -5.26
C ALA A 34 12.65 -4.24 -6.48
N LYS A 35 13.79 -4.93 -6.43
CA LYS A 35 14.32 -5.75 -7.52
C LYS A 35 14.65 -7.17 -7.07
N HIS A 36 14.64 -8.08 -8.03
CA HIS A 36 15.07 -9.47 -7.91
C HIS A 36 15.79 -9.87 -9.19
N ASP A 37 16.64 -10.89 -9.11
CA ASP A 37 17.53 -11.26 -10.24
C ASP A 37 16.94 -12.33 -11.18
N ARG A 38 15.73 -12.82 -10.88
CA ARG A 38 15.03 -13.83 -11.68
C ARG A 38 14.35 -13.22 -12.91
N GLN A 39 14.91 -13.47 -14.09
CA GLN A 39 14.41 -12.90 -15.35
C GLN A 39 13.08 -13.50 -15.83
N GLU A 40 12.81 -14.74 -15.46
CA GLU A 40 11.55 -15.44 -15.71
C GLU A 40 10.41 -15.00 -14.78
N VAL A 41 10.68 -14.08 -13.86
CA VAL A 41 9.72 -13.54 -12.91
C VAL A 41 9.48 -12.07 -13.21
N GLU A 42 8.26 -11.74 -13.63
CA GLU A 42 7.85 -10.37 -13.91
C GLU A 42 7.91 -9.53 -12.62
N ASN A 43 8.55 -8.36 -12.70
CA ASN A 43 8.64 -7.40 -11.61
C ASN A 43 7.60 -6.29 -11.80
N LYS A 44 6.61 -6.23 -10.89
CA LYS A 44 5.61 -5.16 -10.84
C LYS A 44 5.77 -4.35 -9.57
N HIS A 45 5.40 -3.09 -9.63
CA HIS A 45 5.19 -2.25 -8.46
C HIS A 45 3.78 -1.66 -8.51
N THR A 46 3.14 -1.51 -7.34
CA THR A 46 1.81 -0.90 -7.24
C THR A 46 1.94 0.47 -6.59
N LEU A 47 1.57 1.51 -7.33
CA LEU A 47 1.55 2.89 -6.84
C LEU A 47 0.13 3.45 -6.96
N ALA A 48 -0.49 3.80 -5.84
CA ALA A 48 -1.89 4.20 -5.83
C ALA A 48 -2.15 5.62 -6.36
N TYR A 49 -1.12 6.44 -6.61
CA TYR A 49 -1.32 7.86 -6.96
C TYR A 49 -1.99 8.10 -8.31
N THR A 50 -1.98 7.12 -9.22
CA THR A 50 -2.68 7.24 -10.52
C THR A 50 -4.20 7.08 -10.40
N VAL A 51 -4.71 6.74 -9.19
CA VAL A 51 -6.14 6.59 -8.88
C VAL A 51 -6.98 7.82 -9.21
N THR A 52 -6.38 9.01 -9.23
CA THR A 52 -7.08 10.27 -9.58
C THR A 52 -7.23 10.46 -11.09
N GLY A 53 -6.48 9.72 -11.91
CA GLY A 53 -6.40 9.91 -13.35
C GLY A 53 -5.56 11.12 -13.78
N GLU A 54 -4.98 11.87 -12.84
CA GLU A 54 -4.20 13.08 -13.11
C GLU A 54 -2.71 12.76 -13.21
N SER A 55 -1.96 13.59 -13.95
CA SER A 55 -0.50 13.54 -13.93
C SER A 55 0.06 14.11 -12.63
N PHE A 56 1.17 13.58 -12.14
CA PHE A 56 1.83 14.08 -10.93
C PHE A 56 3.34 13.92 -11.00
N LYS A 57 4.05 14.57 -10.06
CA LYS A 57 5.50 14.40 -9.87
C LYS A 57 5.77 13.51 -8.66
N PHE A 58 6.60 12.49 -8.84
CA PHE A 58 7.06 11.61 -7.78
C PHE A 58 8.58 11.72 -7.63
N GLY A 59 9.00 12.60 -6.73
CA GLY A 59 10.40 13.04 -6.66
C GLY A 59 10.82 13.67 -7.99
N PRO A 60 11.90 13.19 -8.65
CA PRO A 60 12.33 13.70 -9.94
C PRO A 60 11.50 13.17 -11.13
N ASN A 61 10.64 12.17 -10.92
CA ASN A 61 9.95 11.49 -12.01
C ASN A 61 8.60 12.15 -12.31
N GLU A 62 8.32 12.35 -13.59
CA GLU A 62 6.98 12.72 -14.06
C GLU A 62 6.16 11.47 -14.35
N VAL A 63 4.98 11.38 -13.76
CA VAL A 63 4.02 10.31 -14.01
C VAL A 63 2.86 10.88 -14.82
N PRO A 64 2.61 10.40 -16.04
CA PRO A 64 1.51 10.90 -16.86
C PRO A 64 0.15 10.52 -16.28
N ALA A 65 -0.87 11.28 -16.66
CA ALA A 65 -2.26 10.95 -16.41
C ALA A 65 -2.60 9.54 -16.94
N LYS A 66 -3.40 8.79 -16.18
CA LYS A 66 -3.89 7.45 -16.55
C LYS A 66 -5.40 7.36 -16.31
N PRO A 67 -6.22 7.82 -17.27
CA PRO A 67 -7.68 7.83 -17.14
C PRO A 67 -8.26 6.44 -16.83
N GLU A 68 -7.62 5.37 -17.30
CA GLU A 68 -8.05 4.00 -17.08
C GLU A 68 -7.97 3.59 -15.60
N ASP A 69 -6.96 4.10 -14.87
CA ASP A 69 -6.79 3.85 -13.44
C ASP A 69 -7.89 4.56 -12.63
N PHE A 70 -8.33 5.74 -13.06
CA PHE A 70 -9.47 6.44 -12.46
C PHE A 70 -10.78 5.68 -12.67
N GLU A 71 -11.03 5.16 -13.89
CA GLU A 71 -12.22 4.34 -14.14
C GLU A 71 -12.19 3.02 -13.36
N PHE A 72 -11.01 2.42 -13.16
CA PHE A 72 -10.86 1.29 -12.24
C PHE A 72 -11.15 1.70 -10.78
N ALA A 73 -10.62 2.83 -10.32
CA ALA A 73 -10.81 3.34 -8.97
C ALA A 73 -12.28 3.55 -8.62
N LYS A 74 -13.07 4.11 -9.54
CA LYS A 74 -14.51 4.31 -9.37
C LYS A 74 -15.22 2.98 -9.11
N LYS A 75 -14.95 1.97 -9.94
CA LYS A 75 -15.51 0.62 -9.79
C LYS A 75 -15.06 -0.03 -8.48
N PHE A 76 -13.77 0.07 -8.17
CA PHE A 76 -13.21 -0.48 -6.93
C PHE A 76 -13.80 0.18 -5.68
N SER A 77 -13.99 1.49 -5.69
CA SER A 77 -14.62 2.25 -4.60
C SER A 77 -16.06 1.79 -4.35
N GLU A 78 -16.84 1.58 -5.41
CA GLU A 78 -18.20 1.06 -5.29
C GLU A 78 -18.23 -0.35 -4.68
N ILE A 79 -17.37 -1.25 -5.17
CA ILE A 79 -17.28 -2.64 -4.67
C ILE A 79 -16.83 -2.65 -3.21
N SER A 80 -15.73 -1.96 -2.89
CA SER A 80 -15.16 -1.94 -1.54
C SER A 80 -16.12 -1.32 -0.52
N THR A 81 -16.85 -0.26 -0.88
CA THR A 81 -17.89 0.33 -0.03
C THR A 81 -18.99 -0.68 0.28
N LYS A 82 -19.47 -1.43 -0.71
CA LYS A 82 -20.49 -2.49 -0.51
C LYS A 82 -19.97 -3.63 0.38
N LEU A 83 -18.72 -4.04 0.20
CA LEU A 83 -18.08 -5.08 1.02
C LEU A 83 -17.91 -4.65 2.48
N LEU A 84 -17.54 -3.39 2.71
CA LEU A 84 -17.44 -2.80 4.05
C LEU A 84 -18.83 -2.68 4.69
N ALA A 85 -19.81 -2.14 3.97
CA ALA A 85 -21.18 -1.97 4.49
C ALA A 85 -21.85 -3.31 4.85
N SER A 86 -21.55 -4.38 4.09
CA SER A 86 -22.04 -5.73 4.35
C SER A 86 -21.17 -6.53 5.33
N SER A 87 -20.13 -5.93 5.91
CA SER A 87 -19.18 -6.58 6.85
C SER A 87 -18.44 -7.81 6.27
N GLN A 88 -18.42 -7.97 4.95
CA GLN A 88 -17.64 -9.03 4.28
C GLN A 88 -16.14 -8.73 4.31
N VAL A 89 -15.77 -7.46 4.45
CA VAL A 89 -14.41 -7.00 4.70
C VAL A 89 -14.39 -6.19 5.99
N SER A 90 -13.46 -6.51 6.88
CA SER A 90 -13.22 -5.76 8.11
C SER A 90 -12.05 -4.79 7.93
N VAL A 91 -12.12 -3.64 8.60
CA VAL A 91 -11.00 -2.70 8.66
C VAL A 91 -9.84 -3.27 9.48
N HIS A 92 -8.63 -2.78 9.23
CA HIS A 92 -7.48 -3.06 10.08
C HIS A 92 -7.78 -2.58 11.53
N PRO A 93 -7.43 -3.35 12.58
CA PRO A 93 -7.59 -2.92 13.98
C PRO A 93 -7.15 -1.47 14.23
N PRO A 94 -8.08 -0.55 14.59
CA PRO A 94 -7.74 0.84 14.86
C PRO A 94 -7.16 1.00 16.27
N LYS A 95 -6.09 1.78 16.38
CA LYS A 95 -5.57 2.32 17.65
C LYS A 95 -5.80 3.82 17.65
N VAL A 96 -6.82 4.27 18.39
CA VAL A 96 -7.19 5.68 18.46
C VAL A 96 -6.18 6.42 19.35
N GLY A 97 -5.45 7.37 18.77
CA GLY A 97 -4.50 8.25 19.46
C GLY A 97 -5.19 9.45 20.12
N LYS A 98 -4.46 10.16 20.98
CA LYS A 98 -4.94 11.36 21.69
C LYS A 98 -4.65 12.64 20.89
N ASP A 99 -5.23 13.75 21.33
CA ASP A 99 -4.91 15.13 20.92
C ASP A 99 -5.12 15.43 19.41
N GLY A 100 -6.00 14.69 18.74
CA GLY A 100 -6.37 14.93 17.35
C GLY A 100 -5.16 15.11 16.42
N LEU A 101 -5.14 16.21 15.66
CA LEU A 101 -4.06 16.49 14.70
C LEU A 101 -2.70 16.73 15.39
N LYS A 102 -2.67 17.21 16.63
CA LYS A 102 -1.42 17.37 17.39
C LYS A 102 -0.78 16.00 17.67
N GLY A 103 -1.58 14.99 18.00
CA GLY A 103 -1.10 13.63 18.25
C GLY A 103 -0.52 12.93 17.02
N VAL A 104 -0.93 13.35 15.81
CA VAL A 104 -0.44 12.76 14.54
C VAL A 104 1.08 12.85 14.43
N ILE A 105 1.70 13.93 14.91
CA ILE A 105 3.15 14.13 14.82
C ILE A 105 3.91 13.01 15.56
N GLN A 106 3.57 12.77 16.82
CA GLN A 106 4.16 11.67 17.58
C GLN A 106 3.79 10.30 16.96
N GLY A 107 2.58 10.16 16.43
CA GLY A 107 2.16 8.94 15.74
C GLY A 107 3.00 8.60 14.51
N LEU A 108 3.37 9.60 13.72
CA LEU A 108 4.26 9.43 12.57
C LEU A 108 5.69 9.07 13.02
N ASP A 109 6.18 9.66 14.11
CA ASP A 109 7.48 9.30 14.68
C ASP A 109 7.50 7.85 15.19
N ASP A 110 6.44 7.41 15.87
CA ASP A 110 6.32 6.03 16.33
C ASP A 110 6.25 5.04 15.17
N LEU A 111 5.54 5.39 14.08
CA LEU A 111 5.50 4.60 12.86
C LEU A 111 6.89 4.49 12.23
N LYS A 112 7.61 5.61 12.11
CA LYS A 112 8.98 5.67 11.56
C LYS A 112 9.96 4.85 12.40
N GLN A 113 9.77 4.81 13.71
CA GLN A 113 10.61 4.03 14.64
C GLN A 113 10.20 2.55 14.75
N GLY A 114 9.24 2.07 13.94
CA GLY A 114 8.81 0.67 13.95
C GLY A 114 8.02 0.25 15.20
N LYS A 115 7.46 1.20 15.96
CA LYS A 115 6.71 0.93 17.21
C LYS A 115 5.25 0.56 16.97
N VAL A 116 4.77 0.66 15.73
CA VAL A 116 3.39 0.37 15.35
C VAL A 116 3.34 -1.00 14.71
N SER A 117 2.65 -1.95 15.36
CA SER A 117 2.52 -3.32 14.87
C SER A 117 1.08 -3.81 15.01
N GLY A 118 0.55 -4.43 13.96
CA GLY A 118 -0.77 -5.04 13.97
C GLY A 118 -1.95 -4.06 14.14
N VAL A 119 -1.73 -2.76 14.00
CA VAL A 119 -2.77 -1.73 14.17
C VAL A 119 -2.60 -0.59 13.17
N LYS A 120 -3.70 0.13 12.92
CA LYS A 120 -3.70 1.42 12.23
C LYS A 120 -3.87 2.55 13.25
N LEU A 121 -2.93 3.49 13.30
CA LEU A 121 -3.10 4.70 14.11
C LEU A 121 -4.21 5.57 13.51
N VAL A 122 -5.16 6.01 14.34
CA VAL A 122 -6.30 6.84 13.97
C VAL A 122 -6.41 8.02 14.92
N TYR A 123 -6.61 9.22 14.40
CA TYR A 123 -6.73 10.45 15.20
C TYR A 123 -8.01 11.17 14.83
N LYS A 124 -8.81 11.55 15.84
CA LYS A 124 -10.05 12.28 15.62
C LYS A 124 -9.78 13.78 15.58
N VAL A 125 -10.08 14.42 14.46
CA VAL A 125 -9.82 15.86 14.27
C VAL A 125 -10.51 16.71 15.34
N SER A 126 -11.70 16.30 15.79
CA SER A 126 -12.46 16.99 16.85
C SER A 126 -11.78 17.01 18.22
N GLU A 127 -10.74 16.20 18.43
CA GLU A 127 -9.98 16.12 19.68
C GLU A 127 -8.67 16.95 19.61
N THR A 128 -8.52 17.79 18.58
CA THR A 128 -7.36 18.69 18.45
C THR A 128 -7.48 19.85 19.45
N PRO A 129 -6.50 20.05 20.35
CA PRO A 129 -6.47 21.19 21.28
C PRO A 129 -6.28 22.54 20.60
#